data_AF-A0A6C0BJ64-F1
#
_entry.id   AF-A0A6C0BJ64-F1
#
_cell.length_a   1.000
_cell.length_b   1.000
_cell.length_c   1.000
_cell.angle_alpha   90.00
_cell.angle_beta   90.00
_cell.angle_gamma   90.00
#
_symmetry.space_group_name_H-M   'P 1'
#
loop_
_entity.id
_entity.type
_entity.pdbx_description
1 polymer ?
#
loop_
_entity_poly.entity_id
_entity_poly.type
_entity_poly.pdbx_seq_one_letter_code
_entity_poly.pdbx_strand_id
1 'polypeptide(L)'
;MADKEIKTEFLEIIFAWTKGDSYPDIYTMLVLWLSKHKNEIKTQNEVTEILQRMDSDELKEIVEDVLVGMRYFNLRKEILINR
;
A
#
# COMPACT_ATOMS: atom_id res chain seq x y z
N MET A 1 13.29 -5.00 -13.87
CA MET A 1 12.69 -6.23 -13.33
C MET A 1 11.97 -5.93 -12.01
N ALA A 2 12.62 -5.27 -11.05
CA ALA A 2 12.01 -4.86 -9.78
C ALA A 2 10.73 -4.02 -9.89
N ASP A 3 10.69 -3.00 -10.77
CA ASP A 3 9.51 -2.13 -10.92
C ASP A 3 8.23 -2.88 -11.31
N LYS A 4 8.37 -3.90 -12.15
CA LYS A 4 7.25 -4.73 -12.60
C LYS A 4 6.71 -5.59 -11.45
N GLU A 5 7.59 -6.10 -10.59
CA GLU A 5 7.24 -6.91 -9.42
C GLU A 5 6.48 -6.06 -8.38
N ILE A 6 7.01 -4.89 -8.00
CA ILE A 6 6.37 -3.96 -7.06
C ILE A 6 4.93 -3.66 -7.47
N LYS A 7 4.74 -3.31 -8.75
CA LYS A 7 3.43 -2.97 -9.32
C LYS A 7 2.48 -4.17 -9.35
N THR A 8 2.97 -5.34 -9.78
CA THR A 8 2.16 -6.55 -9.83
C THR A 8 1.67 -6.95 -8.44
N GLU A 9 2.53 -6.96 -7.43
CA GLU A 9 2.14 -7.28 -6.06
C GLU A 9 1.14 -6.27 -5.49
N PHE A 10 1.33 -4.97 -5.76
CA PHE A 10 0.37 -3.95 -5.32
C PHE A 10 -1.00 -4.12 -5.99
N LEU A 11 -1.04 -4.52 -7.27
CA LEU A 11 -2.28 -4.84 -7.97
C LEU A 11 -2.98 -6.08 -7.39
N GLU A 12 -2.24 -7.06 -6.87
CA GLU A 12 -2.81 -8.22 -6.17
C GLU A 12 -3.51 -7.80 -4.87
N ILE A 13 -2.95 -6.83 -4.14
CA ILE A 13 -3.60 -6.24 -2.95
C ILE A 13 -4.90 -5.53 -3.34
N ILE A 14 -4.87 -4.72 -4.40
CA ILE A 14 -6.06 -4.06 -4.91
C ILE A 14 -7.11 -5.10 -5.33
N PHE A 15 -6.69 -6.18 -5.97
CA PHE A 15 -7.59 -7.24 -6.40
C PHE A 15 -8.25 -7.95 -5.21
N ALA A 16 -7.49 -8.31 -4.18
CA ALA A 16 -8.02 -8.86 -2.93
C ALA A 16 -9.05 -7.92 -2.29
N TRP A 17 -8.74 -6.61 -2.24
CA TRP A 17 -9.68 -5.59 -1.76
C TRP A 17 -10.99 -5.57 -2.58
N THR A 18 -10.89 -5.58 -3.92
CA THR A 18 -12.08 -5.57 -4.78
C THR A 18 -12.91 -6.84 -4.70
N LYS A 19 -12.32 -7.96 -4.29
CA LYS A 19 -13.04 -9.22 -4.01
C LYS A 19 -13.79 -9.22 -2.69
N GLY A 20 -13.53 -8.24 -1.82
CA GLY A 20 -14.12 -8.15 -0.50
C GLY A 20 -13.39 -9.00 0.55
N ASP A 21 -12.10 -9.26 0.36
CA ASP A 21 -11.27 -9.88 1.40
C ASP A 21 -11.25 -8.99 2.65
N SER A 22 -11.01 -9.60 3.82
CA SER A 22 -11.19 -8.93 5.10
C SER A 22 -10.16 -7.82 5.33
N TYR A 23 -10.53 -6.77 6.07
CA TYR A 23 -9.58 -5.70 6.40
C TYR A 23 -8.29 -6.21 7.06
N PRO A 24 -8.30 -7.18 8.02
CA PRO A 24 -7.08 -7.76 8.56
C PRO A 24 -6.17 -8.42 7.49
N ASP A 25 -6.75 -9.11 6.52
CA ASP A 25 -5.99 -9.76 5.44
C ASP A 25 -5.34 -8.70 4.55
N ILE A 26 -6.12 -7.72 4.10
CA ILE A 26 -5.62 -6.61 3.27
C ILE A 26 -4.54 -5.80 3.99
N TYR A 27 -4.74 -5.52 5.28
CA TYR A 27 -3.76 -4.85 6.11
C TYR A 27 -2.45 -5.65 6.18
N THR A 28 -2.53 -6.96 6.39
CA THR A 28 -1.35 -7.84 6.42
C THR A 28 -0.61 -7.83 5.09
N MET A 29 -1.32 -7.88 3.97
CA MET A 29 -0.71 -7.78 2.64
C MET A 29 0.00 -6.44 2.43
N LEU A 30 -0.61 -5.33 2.86
CA LEU A 30 0.01 -4.00 2.81
C LEU A 30 1.29 -3.92 3.65
N VAL A 31 1.27 -4.44 4.88
CA VAL A 31 2.44 -4.47 5.77
C VAL A 31 3.59 -5.25 5.12
N LEU A 32 3.31 -6.43 4.58
CA LEU A 32 4.32 -7.27 3.93
C LEU A 32 4.90 -6.58 2.69
N TRP A 33 4.05 -6.03 1.83
CA TRP A 33 4.46 -5.33 0.62
C TRP A 33 5.28 -4.08 0.92
N LEU A 34 4.84 -3.24 1.86
CA LEU A 34 5.59 -2.05 2.31
C LEU A 34 6.93 -2.45 2.92
N SER A 35 6.96 -3.48 3.77
CA SER A 35 8.20 -3.94 4.40
C SER A 35 9.22 -4.44 3.37
N LYS A 36 8.75 -5.13 2.33
CA LYS A 36 9.57 -5.65 1.23
C LYS A 36 10.12 -4.53 0.35
N HIS A 37 9.27 -3.58 -0.04
CA HIS A 37 9.57 -2.63 -1.12
C HIS A 37 9.82 -1.18 -0.68
N LYS A 38 9.74 -0.87 0.62
CA LYS A 38 9.91 0.52 1.12
C LYS A 38 11.15 1.21 0.56
N ASN A 39 12.30 0.55 0.44
CA ASN A 39 13.54 1.18 -0.03
C ASN A 39 13.55 1.47 -1.54
N GLU A 40 12.62 0.89 -2.30
CA GLU A 40 12.53 1.02 -3.75
C GLU A 40 11.54 2.11 -4.16
N ILE A 41 10.62 2.51 -3.28
CA ILE A 41 9.59 3.53 -3.49
C ILE A 41 10.22 4.94 -3.45
N LYS A 42 9.77 5.89 -4.27
CA LYS A 42 10.32 7.26 -4.27
C LYS A 42 9.61 8.16 -3.28
N THR A 43 8.30 7.96 -3.10
CA THR A 43 7.43 8.67 -2.13
C THR A 43 7.66 8.22 -0.68
N GLN A 44 8.92 8.29 -0.21
CA GLN A 44 9.36 7.84 1.10
C GLN A 44 8.61 8.46 2.29
N ASN A 45 8.17 9.71 2.15
CA ASN A 45 7.41 10.40 3.19
C ASN A 45 6.08 9.69 3.46
N GLU A 46 5.33 9.34 2.41
CA GLU A 46 4.04 8.64 2.54
C GLU A 46 4.25 7.22 3.07
N VAL A 47 5.29 6.51 2.63
CA VAL A 47 5.65 5.18 3.17
C VAL A 47 5.95 5.25 4.67
N THR A 48 6.75 6.22 5.10
CA THR A 48 7.11 6.40 6.51
C THR A 48 5.87 6.71 7.35
N GLU A 49 5.00 7.58 6.85
CA GLU A 49 3.76 7.94 7.54
C GLU A 49 2.80 6.74 7.67
N ILE A 50 2.64 5.92 6.62
CA ILE A 50 1.82 4.71 6.69
C ILE A 50 2.38 3.77 7.77
N LEU A 51 3.69 3.52 7.76
CA LEU A 51 4.33 2.64 8.73
C LEU A 51 4.18 3.15 10.16
N GLN A 52 4.27 4.46 10.39
CA GLN A 52 4.04 5.06 11.72
C GLN A 52 2.60 4.87 12.19
N ARG A 53 1.63 5.07 11.30
CA ARG A 53 0.21 4.93 11.66
C ARG A 53 -0.21 3.48 11.85
N MET A 54 0.47 2.54 11.19
CA MET A 54 0.22 1.11 11.41
C MET A 54 0.41 0.69 12.87
N ASP A 55 1.21 1.42 13.65
CA ASP A 55 1.43 1.17 15.08
C ASP A 55 0.35 1.79 16.00
N SER A 56 -0.45 2.74 15.51
CA SER A 56 -1.33 3.59 16.35
C SER A 56 -2.80 3.65 15.92
N ASP A 57 -3.09 3.46 14.64
CA ASP A 57 -4.40 3.74 14.05
C ASP A 57 -5.21 2.46 13.86
N GLU A 58 -6.52 2.63 13.63
CA GLU A 58 -7.37 1.51 13.27
C GLU A 58 -6.97 0.96 11.89
N LEU A 59 -6.78 -0.36 11.82
CA LEU A 59 -6.40 -1.06 10.58
C LEU A 59 -7.32 -0.72 9.40
N LYS A 60 -8.62 -0.49 9.66
CA LYS A 60 -9.61 -0.10 8.65
C LYS A 60 -9.26 1.22 7.99
N GLU A 61 -8.92 2.23 8.79
CA GLU A 61 -8.57 3.57 8.29
C GLU A 61 -7.31 3.52 7.43
N ILE A 62 -6.32 2.72 7.83
CA ILE A 62 -5.08 2.54 7.07
C ILE A 62 -5.36 1.91 5.71
N VAL A 63 -6.13 0.83 5.68
CA VAL A 63 -6.48 0.15 4.42
C VAL A 63 -7.23 1.09 3.49
N GLU A 64 -8.22 1.83 3.99
CA GLU A 64 -9.00 2.77 3.18
C GLU A 64 -8.14 3.92 2.66
N ASP A 65 -7.31 4.53 3.50
CA ASP A 65 -6.44 5.63 3.09
C ASP A 65 -5.41 5.19 2.04
N VAL A 66 -4.84 3.99 2.19
CA VAL A 66 -3.81 3.48 1.28
C VAL A 66 -4.41 3.09 -0.07
N LEU A 67 -5.56 2.43 -0.09
CA LEU A 67 -6.12 1.90 -1.34
C LEU A 67 -6.99 2.90 -2.10
N VAL A 68 -7.79 3.72 -1.40
CA VAL A 68 -8.80 4.57 -2.05
C VAL A 68 -8.80 6.03 -1.56
N GLY A 69 -8.33 6.31 -0.35
CA GLY A 69 -8.36 7.63 0.27
C GLY A 69 -7.31 8.59 -0.29
N MET A 70 -7.57 9.90 -0.25
CA MET A 70 -6.70 10.90 -0.90
C MET A 70 -5.31 11.04 -0.28
N ARG A 71 -5.14 10.61 0.97
CA ARG A 71 -3.91 10.81 1.77
C ARG A 71 -2.65 10.25 1.11
N TYR A 72 -2.75 9.08 0.48
CA TYR A 72 -1.62 8.37 -0.15
C TYR A 72 -1.75 8.30 -1.68
N PHE A 73 -2.31 9.36 -2.27
CA PHE A 73 -2.51 9.44 -3.71
C PHE A 73 -1.19 9.43 -4.49
N ASN A 74 -0.12 10.06 -4.00
CA ASN A 74 1.13 10.10 -4.76
C ASN A 74 1.84 8.75 -4.77
N LEU A 75 1.81 8.01 -3.66
CA LEU A 75 2.25 6.62 -3.61
C LEU A 75 1.53 5.80 -4.68
N ARG A 76 0.19 5.81 -4.69
CA ARG A 76 -0.57 5.06 -5.70
C ARG A 76 -0.26 5.51 -7.12
N LYS A 77 -0.17 6.82 -7.37
CA LYS A 77 0.20 7.37 -8.69
C LYS A 77 1.58 6.88 -9.12
N GLU A 78 2.55 6.87 -8.21
CA GLU A 78 3.89 6.37 -8.47
C GLU A 78 3.84 4.90 -8.92
N ILE A 79 3.18 4.04 -8.14
CA ILE A 79 3.15 2.60 -8.38
C ILE A 79 2.33 2.23 -9.63
N LEU A 80 1.18 2.87 -9.82
CA LEU A 80 0.22 2.45 -10.85
C LEU A 80 0.48 3.10 -12.22
N ILE A 81 0.96 4.35 -12.23
CA ILE A 81 1.06 5.15 -13.46
C ILE A 81 2.51 5.39 -13.87
N ASN A 82 3.40 5.68 -12.92
CA ASN A 82 4.77 6.13 -13.23
C ASN A 82 5.83 5.01 -13.17
N ARG A 83 5.41 3.74 -13.03
CA ARG A 83 6.24 2.53 -13.05
C ARG A 83 5.75 1.54 -14.10
#